data_AF-A0A4R5YL27-F1
#
_entry.id   AF-A0A4R5YL27-F1
#
_cell.length_a   1.000
_cell.length_b   1.000
_cell.length_c   1.000
_cell.angle_alpha   90.00
_cell.angle_beta   90.00
_cell.angle_gamma   90.00
#
_symmetry.space_group_name_H-M   'P 1'
#
loop_
_entity.id
_entity.type
_entity.pdbx_description
1 polymer ?
#
loop_
_entity_poly.entity_id
_entity_poly.type
_entity_poly.pdbx_seq_one_letter_code
_entity_poly.pdbx_strand_id
1 'polypeptide(L)'
;MPSPTSPTEPEQPAPTDPSASQGQSATTDRFDDLPAGSARVGAHRAEAPRLRVGVIVLWSVVATVAIVAAGVFGTLYATGRFDAAPVPASTGTAAVVAPRVDTSYQVLVLNATAENGLGAKVRDDVVAAGWDAADVEASNASSNDFPTTTVYYGTATDEAAARGLADAIGGADVSLDDTYQVVAPPETTDAGGTSRPQLVIVVGLDFGSE
;
A
#
# COMPACT_ATOMS: atom_id res chain seq x y z
N MET A 1 -21.85 55.46 -49.78
CA MET A 1 -22.42 55.12 -51.10
C MET A 1 -23.91 55.46 -51.08
N PRO A 2 -24.41 56.13 -52.12
CA PRO A 2 -25.78 56.60 -52.25
C PRO A 2 -26.75 55.46 -52.59
N SER A 3 -28.02 55.63 -52.21
CA SER A 3 -29.14 54.81 -52.66
C SER A 3 -29.38 54.98 -54.17
N PRO A 4 -29.83 53.91 -54.84
CA PRO A 4 -30.71 54.07 -55.99
C PRO A 4 -32.12 53.54 -55.71
N THR A 5 -33.06 54.44 -55.91
CA THR A 5 -34.50 54.27 -56.11
C THR A 5 -34.80 53.12 -57.08
N SER A 6 -35.74 52.23 -56.72
CA SER A 6 -36.34 51.28 -57.65
C SER A 6 -37.74 51.75 -58.08
N PRO A 7 -38.17 51.45 -59.32
CA PRO A 7 -39.31 52.05 -59.98
C PRO A 7 -40.62 51.30 -59.70
N THR A 8 -41.73 52.00 -59.95
CA THR A 8 -43.10 51.47 -60.01
C THR A 8 -43.30 50.58 -61.24
N GLU A 9 -43.82 49.36 -61.06
CA GLU A 9 -44.31 48.48 -62.14
C GLU A 9 -45.53 47.65 -61.62
N PRO A 10 -46.48 47.23 -62.48
CA PRO A 10 -47.90 47.57 -62.40
C PRO A 10 -48.82 46.52 -61.76
N GLU A 11 -50.02 47.01 -61.46
CA GLU A 11 -51.29 46.34 -61.18
C GLU A 11 -51.42 44.91 -61.74
N GLN A 12 -51.42 43.94 -60.83
CA GLN A 12 -51.75 42.55 -61.13
C GLN A 12 -53.27 42.35 -60.94
N PRO A 13 -53.98 41.76 -61.92
CA PRO A 13 -55.44 41.65 -61.90
C PRO A 13 -55.92 40.74 -60.78
N ALA A 14 -57.14 41.03 -60.31
CA ALA A 14 -57.82 40.34 -59.21
C ALA A 14 -57.79 38.81 -59.36
N PRO A 15 -57.59 38.05 -58.27
CA PRO A 15 -57.72 36.61 -58.30
C PRO A 15 -59.18 36.24 -58.60
N THR A 16 -59.36 35.54 -59.71
CA THR A 16 -60.59 34.86 -60.12
C THR A 16 -61.07 33.94 -59.00
N ASP A 17 -62.37 33.98 -58.70
CA ASP A 17 -63.01 33.07 -57.74
C ASP A 17 -62.65 31.60 -58.04
N PRO A 18 -62.21 30.80 -57.05
CA PRO A 18 -61.96 29.39 -57.26
C PRO A 18 -63.29 28.68 -57.53
N SER A 19 -63.36 28.03 -58.70
CA SER A 19 -64.41 27.09 -59.06
C SER A 19 -64.66 26.09 -57.93
N ALA A 20 -65.93 25.97 -57.53
CA ALA A 20 -66.39 25.00 -56.56
C ALA A 20 -66.12 23.57 -57.04
N SER A 21 -65.00 22.99 -56.60
CA SER A 21 -64.79 21.55 -56.60
C SER A 21 -65.72 20.96 -55.55
N GLN A 22 -66.81 20.32 -55.99
CA GLN A 22 -67.65 19.50 -55.13
C GLN A 22 -66.79 18.33 -54.62
N GLY A 23 -66.32 18.43 -53.38
CA GLY A 23 -65.57 17.37 -52.73
C GLY A 23 -66.43 16.11 -52.61
N GLN A 24 -66.07 15.07 -53.35
CA GLN A 24 -66.52 13.72 -53.03
C GLN A 24 -66.07 13.42 -51.60
N SER A 25 -67.02 13.08 -50.71
CA SER A 25 -66.69 12.66 -49.34
C SER A 25 -65.70 11.49 -49.41
N ALA A 26 -64.55 11.63 -48.75
CA ALA A 26 -63.56 10.56 -48.69
C ALA A 26 -64.22 9.29 -48.14
N THR A 27 -64.19 8.21 -48.91
CA THR A 27 -64.70 6.90 -48.50
C THR A 27 -64.04 6.51 -47.17
N THR A 28 -64.82 6.37 -46.11
CA THR A 28 -64.35 5.86 -44.82
C THR A 28 -63.75 4.47 -45.03
N ASP A 29 -62.46 4.31 -44.71
CA ASP A 29 -61.78 3.03 -44.81
C ASP A 29 -61.85 2.31 -43.46
N ARG A 30 -61.71 0.99 -43.48
CA ARG A 30 -61.70 0.11 -42.29
C ARG A 30 -60.63 0.48 -41.25
N PHE A 31 -59.70 1.37 -41.60
CA PHE A 31 -58.66 1.90 -40.71
C PHE A 31 -59.09 3.16 -39.95
N ASP A 32 -60.21 3.79 -40.35
CA ASP A 32 -60.79 4.94 -39.65
C ASP A 32 -61.67 4.50 -38.46
N ASP A 33 -62.19 3.27 -38.48
CA ASP A 33 -62.94 2.65 -37.38
C ASP A 33 -61.99 2.06 -36.32
N LEU A 34 -61.37 2.91 -35.51
CA LEU A 34 -60.62 2.49 -34.33
C LEU A 34 -61.53 2.48 -33.09
N PRO A 35 -61.52 1.41 -32.28
CA PRO A 35 -62.27 1.39 -31.03
C PRO A 35 -61.82 2.53 -30.12
N ALA A 36 -62.78 3.28 -29.58
CA ALA A 36 -62.60 4.53 -28.82
C ALA A 36 -61.84 4.39 -27.47
N GLY A 37 -61.10 3.30 -27.26
CA GLY A 37 -60.33 3.01 -26.05
C GLY A 37 -58.91 2.49 -26.29
N SER A 38 -58.42 2.43 -27.53
CA SER A 38 -57.02 2.06 -27.77
C SER A 38 -56.11 3.25 -27.49
N ALA A 39 -55.50 3.29 -26.30
CA ALA A 39 -54.43 4.25 -26.01
C ALA A 39 -53.35 4.17 -27.09
N ARG A 40 -53.00 5.31 -27.69
CA ARG A 40 -51.86 5.41 -28.61
C ARG A 40 -50.58 5.17 -27.81
N VAL A 41 -50.14 3.91 -27.75
CA VAL A 41 -48.87 3.56 -27.13
C VAL A 41 -47.76 3.91 -28.12
N GLY A 42 -47.16 5.09 -27.91
CA GLY A 42 -45.98 5.51 -28.66
C GLY A 42 -44.85 4.52 -28.43
N ALA A 43 -44.31 3.98 -29.51
CA ALA A 43 -43.20 3.04 -29.48
C ALA A 43 -41.93 3.75 -28.94
N HIS A 44 -41.41 3.22 -27.84
CA HIS A 44 -40.02 3.34 -27.39
C HIS A 44 -39.50 4.74 -27.02
N ARG A 45 -39.89 5.22 -25.84
CA ARG A 45 -38.87 5.71 -24.90
C ARG A 45 -38.84 4.76 -23.72
N ALA A 46 -37.88 3.82 -23.74
CA ALA A 46 -37.41 3.27 -22.49
C ALA A 46 -36.81 4.45 -21.72
N GLU A 47 -37.44 4.81 -20.62
CA GLU A 47 -36.82 5.65 -19.60
C GLU A 47 -35.42 5.11 -19.34
N ALA A 48 -34.38 5.92 -19.59
CA ALA A 48 -33.01 5.49 -19.31
C ALA A 48 -32.98 5.13 -17.81
N PRO A 49 -32.74 3.86 -17.44
CA PRO A 49 -32.65 3.49 -16.05
C PRO A 49 -31.46 4.25 -15.50
N ARG A 50 -31.75 5.27 -14.70
CA ARG A 50 -30.76 6.05 -13.97
C ARG A 50 -30.18 5.10 -12.93
N LEU A 51 -29.19 4.30 -13.35
CA LEU A 51 -28.32 3.60 -12.43
C LEU A 51 -27.85 4.65 -11.43
N ARG A 52 -27.93 4.34 -10.15
CA ARG A 52 -27.42 5.21 -9.09
C ARG A 52 -25.89 5.13 -9.13
N VAL A 53 -25.27 5.60 -10.22
CA VAL A 53 -23.84 5.48 -10.49
C VAL A 53 -23.03 6.02 -9.31
N GLY A 54 -23.47 7.14 -8.72
CA GLY A 54 -22.82 7.68 -7.51
C GLY A 54 -22.91 6.75 -6.29
N VAL A 55 -24.03 6.05 -6.09
CA VAL A 55 -24.19 5.06 -5.01
C VAL A 55 -23.30 3.85 -5.28
N ILE A 56 -23.24 3.38 -6.53
CA ILE A 56 -22.38 2.26 -6.91
C ILE A 56 -20.91 2.62 -6.71
N VAL A 57 -20.47 3.81 -7.16
CA VAL A 57 -19.10 4.29 -6.96
C VAL A 57 -18.77 4.42 -5.47
N LEU A 58 -19.67 4.99 -4.67
CA LEU A 58 -19.50 5.07 -3.22
C LEU A 58 -19.32 3.68 -2.60
N TRP A 59 -20.20 2.73 -2.94
CA TRP A 59 -20.09 1.36 -2.45
C TRP A 59 -18.84 0.65 -2.94
N SER A 60 -18.38 0.90 -4.17
CA SER A 60 -17.13 0.36 -4.68
C SER A 60 -15.93 0.90 -3.88
N VAL A 61 -15.91 2.19 -3.56
CA VAL A 61 -14.86 2.78 -2.72
C VAL A 61 -14.88 2.16 -1.32
N VAL A 62 -16.05 2.07 -0.69
CA VAL A 62 -16.21 1.44 0.63
C VAL A 62 -15.76 -0.03 0.60
N ALA A 63 -16.18 -0.80 -0.40
CA ALA A 63 -15.80 -2.19 -0.56
C ALA A 63 -14.28 -2.33 -0.76
N THR A 64 -13.67 -1.44 -1.54
CA THR A 64 -12.22 -1.44 -1.77
C THR A 64 -11.47 -1.19 -0.46
N VAL A 65 -11.86 -0.17 0.30
CA VAL A 65 -11.27 0.13 1.61
C VAL A 65 -11.44 -1.06 2.56
N ALA A 66 -12.61 -1.69 2.58
CA ALA A 66 -12.87 -2.86 3.42
C ALA A 66 -11.99 -4.05 3.05
N ILE A 67 -11.81 -4.35 1.76
CA ILE A 67 -10.95 -5.44 1.29
C ILE A 67 -9.48 -5.16 1.63
N VAL A 68 -9.00 -3.92 1.39
CA VAL A 68 -7.63 -3.53 1.74
C VAL A 68 -7.40 -3.65 3.25
N ALA A 69 -8.31 -3.12 4.07
CA ALA A 69 -8.22 -3.25 5.52
C ALA A 69 -8.19 -4.72 5.95
N ALA A 70 -9.10 -5.55 5.44
CA ALA A 70 -9.11 -6.98 5.74
C ALA A 70 -7.82 -7.69 5.32
N GLY A 71 -7.22 -7.31 4.18
CA GLY A 71 -5.93 -7.83 3.74
C GLY A 71 -4.78 -7.43 4.66
N VAL A 72 -4.71 -6.16 5.05
CA VAL A 72 -3.69 -5.64 5.98
C VAL A 72 -3.83 -6.32 7.34
N PHE A 73 -5.00 -6.26 7.97
CA PHE A 73 -5.23 -6.87 9.28
C PHE A 73 -5.09 -8.40 9.24
N GLY A 74 -5.54 -9.05 8.17
CA GLY A 74 -5.37 -10.49 7.98
C GLY A 74 -3.91 -10.89 7.89
N THR A 75 -3.09 -10.09 7.19
CA THR A 75 -1.65 -10.32 7.08
C THR A 75 -0.96 -10.08 8.43
N LEU A 76 -1.25 -8.97 9.10
CA LEU A 76 -0.68 -8.65 10.42
C LEU A 76 -1.05 -9.70 11.47
N TYR A 77 -2.28 -10.23 11.44
CA TYR A 77 -2.69 -11.31 12.32
C TYR A 77 -1.98 -12.62 11.98
N ALA A 78 -1.88 -12.97 10.69
CA ALA A 78 -1.21 -14.20 10.25
C ALA A 78 0.29 -14.20 10.56
N THR A 79 0.95 -13.03 10.56
CA THR A 79 2.36 -12.87 10.92
C THR A 79 2.58 -12.60 12.42
N GLY A 80 1.52 -12.62 13.24
CA GLY A 80 1.62 -12.39 14.69
C GLY A 80 1.97 -10.95 15.09
N ARG A 81 1.83 -9.98 14.17
CA ARG A 81 2.16 -8.56 14.38
C ARG A 81 0.99 -7.72 14.88
N PHE A 82 -0.20 -8.32 14.98
CA PHE A 82 -1.40 -7.71 15.58
C PHE A 82 -1.93 -8.62 16.69
N ASP A 83 -1.75 -8.19 17.94
CA ASP A 83 -2.28 -8.85 19.12
C ASP A 83 -3.46 -8.03 19.68
N ALA A 84 -4.64 -8.64 19.78
CA ALA A 84 -5.85 -7.98 20.30
C ALA A 84 -5.95 -8.06 21.83
N ALA A 85 -5.01 -8.74 22.47
CA ALA A 85 -4.88 -8.78 23.91
C ALA A 85 -4.10 -7.56 24.42
N PRO A 86 -4.41 -7.03 25.63
CA PRO A 86 -3.51 -6.09 26.27
C PRO A 86 -2.18 -6.81 26.47
N VAL A 87 -1.11 -6.29 25.85
CA VAL A 87 0.27 -6.74 26.12
C VAL A 87 0.43 -6.61 27.64
N PRO A 88 0.61 -7.71 28.39
CA PRO A 88 0.97 -7.59 29.78
C PRO A 88 2.24 -6.74 29.80
N ALA A 89 2.24 -5.64 30.55
CA ALA A 89 3.47 -4.91 30.82
C ALA A 89 4.48 -5.95 31.30
N SER A 90 5.53 -6.20 30.50
CA SER A 90 6.59 -7.15 30.82
C SER A 90 7.27 -6.70 32.09
N THR A 91 6.71 -7.12 33.22
CA THR A 91 7.28 -6.98 34.56
C THR A 91 8.03 -8.27 34.94
N GLY A 92 8.23 -9.15 33.97
CA GLY A 92 9.06 -10.33 34.14
C GLY A 92 10.51 -9.91 34.14
N THR A 93 11.18 -10.08 35.28
CA THR A 93 12.63 -10.33 35.30
C THR A 93 12.85 -11.50 34.34
N ALA A 94 13.24 -11.20 33.09
CA ALA A 94 13.50 -12.21 32.08
C ALA A 94 14.51 -13.20 32.66
N ALA A 95 14.20 -14.49 32.62
CA ALA A 95 15.19 -15.50 32.96
C ALA A 95 16.42 -15.23 32.09
N VAL A 96 17.56 -14.96 32.73
CA VAL A 96 18.79 -14.61 32.03
C VAL A 96 19.24 -15.84 31.26
N VAL A 97 18.96 -15.88 29.96
CA VAL A 97 19.52 -16.89 29.06
C VAL A 97 21.04 -16.75 29.11
N ALA A 98 21.75 -17.85 29.32
CA ALA A 98 23.20 -17.83 29.39
C ALA A 98 23.78 -17.40 28.02
N PRO A 99 24.72 -16.45 27.98
CA PRO A 99 25.38 -16.04 26.76
C PRO A 99 26.16 -17.20 26.14
N ARG A 100 26.06 -17.34 24.82
CA ARG A 100 26.81 -18.32 24.03
C ARG A 100 27.30 -17.66 22.76
N VAL A 101 28.61 -17.60 22.57
CA VAL A 101 29.19 -17.19 21.30
C VAL A 101 28.82 -18.22 20.23
N ASP A 102 28.12 -17.77 19.19
CA ASP A 102 27.72 -18.59 18.05
C ASP A 102 28.09 -17.87 16.75
N THR A 103 29.16 -18.34 16.12
CA THR A 103 29.73 -17.75 14.89
C THR A 103 29.02 -18.22 13.63
N SER A 104 27.93 -19.01 13.74
CA SER A 104 27.12 -19.37 12.57
C SER A 104 26.21 -18.25 12.08
N TYR A 105 26.06 -17.17 12.87
CA TYR A 105 25.22 -16.02 12.55
C TYR A 105 26.01 -15.00 11.74
N GLN A 106 25.35 -14.41 10.74
CA GLN A 106 25.84 -13.18 10.13
C GLN A 106 25.62 -12.02 11.09
N VAL A 107 26.55 -11.07 11.10
CA VAL A 107 26.50 -9.89 11.96
C VAL A 107 26.46 -8.64 11.10
N LEU A 108 25.43 -7.82 11.31
CA LEU A 108 25.35 -6.49 10.73
C LEU A 108 25.58 -5.44 11.82
N VAL A 109 26.63 -4.64 11.67
CA VAL A 109 26.96 -3.54 12.56
C VAL A 109 26.44 -2.24 11.96
N LEU A 110 25.54 -1.59 12.67
CA LEU A 110 24.96 -0.30 12.31
C LEU A 110 25.48 0.77 13.27
N ASN A 111 26.31 1.67 12.75
CA ASN A 111 26.78 2.82 13.51
C ASN A 111 25.68 3.87 13.60
N ALA A 112 25.05 3.98 14.78
CA ALA A 112 24.04 4.99 15.08
C ALA A 112 24.63 6.13 15.93
N THR A 113 25.87 6.53 15.61
CA THR A 113 26.55 7.69 16.19
C THR A 113 27.08 8.62 15.10
N ALA A 114 27.55 9.81 15.48
CA ALA A 114 28.24 10.73 14.58
C ALA A 114 29.74 10.38 14.37
N GLU A 115 30.24 9.35 15.06
CA GLU A 115 31.66 9.00 15.03
C GLU A 115 32.01 8.18 13.79
N ASN A 116 32.90 8.71 12.95
CA ASN A 116 33.35 8.01 11.77
C ASN A 116 34.25 6.82 12.15
N GLY A 117 33.98 5.66 11.56
CA GLY A 117 34.78 4.46 11.75
C GLY A 117 34.43 3.66 13.00
N LEU A 118 33.50 4.12 13.86
CA LEU A 118 33.08 3.37 15.04
C LEU A 118 32.48 2.01 14.70
N GLY A 119 31.63 1.94 13.68
CA GLY A 119 31.09 0.66 13.18
C GLY A 119 32.18 -0.30 12.66
N ALA A 120 33.27 0.23 12.08
CA ALA A 120 34.40 -0.59 11.65
C ALA A 120 35.19 -1.14 12.85
N LYS A 121 35.38 -0.32 13.90
CA LYS A 121 35.98 -0.77 15.17
C LYS A 121 35.16 -1.90 15.79
N VAL A 122 33.84 -1.74 15.88
CA VAL A 122 32.96 -2.77 16.45
C VAL A 122 32.99 -4.04 15.60
N ARG A 123 33.02 -3.93 14.27
CA ARG A 123 33.23 -5.07 13.38
C ARG A 123 34.55 -5.78 13.69
N ASP A 124 35.64 -5.05 13.88
CA ASP A 124 36.94 -5.64 14.21
C ASP A 124 36.91 -6.35 15.57
N ASP A 125 36.20 -5.79 16.56
CA ASP A 125 35.96 -6.42 17.87
C ASP A 125 35.18 -7.75 17.71
N VAL A 126 34.16 -7.79 16.85
CA VAL A 126 33.41 -9.02 16.54
C VAL A 126 34.29 -10.05 15.82
N VAL A 127 35.09 -9.64 14.84
CA VAL A 127 36.02 -10.54 14.15
C VAL A 127 37.08 -11.09 15.12
N ALA A 128 37.60 -10.25 16.02
CA ALA A 128 38.54 -10.66 17.07
C ALA A 128 37.92 -11.69 18.03
N ALA A 129 36.60 -11.66 18.22
CA ALA A 129 35.88 -12.63 19.02
C ALA A 129 35.58 -13.96 18.30
N GLY A 130 35.94 -14.08 17.01
CA GLY A 130 35.99 -15.35 16.28
C GLY A 130 35.05 -15.49 15.09
N TRP A 131 34.28 -14.46 14.74
CA TRP A 131 33.48 -14.45 13.52
C TRP A 131 34.35 -14.31 12.27
N ASP A 132 33.91 -14.91 11.16
CA ASP A 132 34.58 -14.71 9.87
C ASP A 132 34.36 -13.27 9.38
N ALA A 133 35.40 -12.64 8.86
CA ALA A 133 35.32 -11.26 8.38
C ALA A 133 34.36 -11.06 7.19
N ALA A 134 34.02 -12.12 6.46
CA ALA A 134 33.02 -12.12 5.39
C ALA A 134 31.58 -12.26 5.92
N ASP A 135 31.39 -12.69 7.16
CA ASP A 135 30.09 -12.79 7.81
C ASP A 135 29.76 -11.55 8.67
N VAL A 136 30.68 -10.58 8.78
CA VAL A 136 30.51 -9.34 9.54
C VAL A 136 30.55 -8.11 8.62
N GLU A 137 29.40 -7.47 8.48
CA GLU A 137 29.21 -6.27 7.69
C GLU A 137 29.08 -5.03 8.60
N ALA A 138 29.62 -3.89 8.16
CA ALA A 138 29.50 -2.63 8.90
C ALA A 138 28.97 -1.52 8.00
N SER A 139 27.98 -0.78 8.49
CA SER A 139 27.35 0.34 7.81
C SER A 139 26.94 1.43 8.80
N ASN A 140 26.52 2.58 8.29
CA ASN A 140 25.93 3.63 9.09
C ASN A 140 24.41 3.43 9.20
N ALA A 141 23.87 3.67 10.39
CA ALA A 141 22.43 3.72 10.59
C ALA A 141 21.84 4.98 9.93
N SER A 142 20.52 4.97 9.74
CA SER A 142 19.77 6.12 9.20
C SER A 142 19.60 7.27 10.20
N SER A 143 19.80 7.00 11.49
CA SER A 143 19.81 7.96 12.59
C SER A 143 21.02 7.70 13.48
N ASN A 144 21.52 8.76 14.09
CA ASN A 144 22.75 8.81 14.87
C ASN A 144 22.52 9.26 16.33
N ASP A 145 21.29 9.09 16.81
CA ASP A 145 20.83 9.57 18.12
C ASP A 145 20.48 8.39 19.06
N PHE A 146 21.00 7.20 18.78
CA PHE A 146 20.62 5.99 19.49
C PHE A 146 21.35 5.94 20.84
N PRO A 147 20.64 5.97 21.98
CA PRO A 147 21.29 6.21 23.27
C PRO A 147 22.10 5.01 23.76
N THR A 148 21.62 3.78 23.48
CA THR A 148 22.13 2.56 24.13
C THR A 148 22.50 1.52 23.09
N THR A 149 23.71 0.99 23.14
CA THR A 149 24.17 -0.03 22.21
C THR A 149 23.35 -1.30 22.42
N THR A 150 22.70 -1.77 21.36
CA THR A 150 21.74 -2.88 21.44
C THR A 150 21.97 -3.91 20.34
N VAL A 151 21.98 -5.19 20.72
CA VAL A 151 21.98 -6.33 19.80
C VAL A 151 20.56 -6.82 19.59
N TYR A 152 20.11 -6.78 18.35
CA TYR A 152 18.79 -7.22 17.90
C TYR A 152 18.83 -8.62 17.31
N TYR A 153 17.82 -9.43 17.63
CA TYR A 153 17.66 -10.79 17.16
C TYR A 153 16.20 -11.10 16.82
N GLY A 154 15.99 -12.02 15.86
CA GLY A 154 14.70 -12.24 15.23
C GLY A 154 13.76 -13.18 16.00
N THR A 155 14.31 -14.17 16.71
CA THR A 155 13.49 -15.18 17.41
C THR A 155 13.99 -15.46 18.82
N ALA A 156 13.09 -15.84 19.74
CA ALA A 156 13.45 -16.13 21.13
C ALA A 156 14.53 -17.22 21.29
N THR A 157 14.71 -18.10 20.29
CA THR A 157 15.78 -19.11 20.29
C THR A 157 17.18 -18.54 20.09
N ASP A 158 17.28 -17.33 19.54
CA ASP A 158 18.54 -16.68 19.18
C ASP A 158 19.11 -15.84 20.34
N GLU A 159 18.37 -15.70 21.43
CA GLU A 159 18.74 -14.84 22.57
C GLU A 159 20.11 -15.21 23.16
N ALA A 160 20.45 -16.50 23.25
CA ALA A 160 21.76 -16.94 23.73
C ALA A 160 22.90 -16.46 22.84
N ALA A 161 22.70 -16.50 21.51
CA ALA A 161 23.68 -16.04 20.53
C ALA A 161 23.83 -14.51 20.57
N ALA A 162 22.71 -13.80 20.67
CA ALA A 162 22.68 -12.34 20.76
C ALA A 162 23.38 -11.83 22.04
N ARG A 163 23.16 -12.49 23.18
CA ARG A 163 23.89 -12.20 24.42
C ARG A 163 25.37 -12.54 24.33
N GLY A 164 25.73 -13.64 23.67
CA GLY A 164 27.14 -13.97 23.42
C GLY A 164 27.85 -12.92 22.56
N LEU A 165 27.15 -12.36 21.57
CA LEU A 165 27.66 -11.26 20.76
C LEU A 165 27.78 -9.95 21.54
N ALA A 166 26.80 -9.63 22.38
CA ALA A 166 26.83 -8.47 23.26
C ALA A 166 28.05 -8.50 24.21
N ASP A 167 28.30 -9.65 24.85
CA ASP A 167 29.47 -9.83 25.72
C ASP A 167 30.79 -9.73 24.92
N ALA A 168 30.81 -10.24 23.68
CA ALA A 168 31.99 -10.23 22.82
C ALA A 168 32.45 -8.81 22.44
N ILE A 169 31.54 -7.85 22.34
CA ILE A 169 31.86 -6.45 22.02
C ILE A 169 32.11 -5.57 23.25
N GLY A 170 32.18 -6.15 24.45
CA GLY A 170 32.41 -5.43 25.70
C GLY A 170 31.14 -5.06 26.47
N GLY A 171 29.98 -5.59 26.07
CA GLY A 171 28.69 -5.37 26.71
C GLY A 171 27.75 -4.54 25.83
N ALA A 172 26.51 -5.00 25.73
CA ALA A 172 25.40 -4.31 25.06
C ALA A 172 24.07 -4.83 25.60
N ASP A 173 23.01 -4.03 25.45
CA ASP A 173 21.66 -4.53 25.68
C ASP A 173 21.26 -5.51 24.57
N VAL A 174 20.27 -6.36 24.85
CA VAL A 174 19.78 -7.34 23.88
C VAL A 174 18.27 -7.23 23.77
N SER A 175 17.74 -7.14 22.55
CA SER A 175 16.31 -6.96 22.30
C SER A 175 15.80 -7.86 21.17
N LEU A 176 14.64 -8.47 21.38
CA LEU A 176 13.94 -9.23 20.34
C LEU A 176 13.23 -8.23 19.41
N ASP A 177 13.72 -8.11 18.18
CA ASP A 177 13.11 -7.31 17.13
C ASP A 177 13.39 -7.93 15.76
N ASP A 178 12.32 -8.28 15.05
CA ASP A 178 12.38 -8.88 13.72
C ASP A 178 12.57 -7.83 12.60
N THR A 179 12.47 -6.54 12.90
CA THR A 179 12.52 -5.45 11.91
C THR A 179 13.85 -5.41 11.17
N TYR A 180 14.93 -5.82 11.83
CA TYR A 180 16.28 -5.85 11.27
C TYR A 180 16.64 -7.18 10.59
N GLN A 181 15.72 -8.14 10.57
CA GLN A 181 15.94 -9.42 9.92
C GLN A 181 15.79 -9.23 8.42
N VAL A 182 16.93 -9.02 7.73
CA VAL A 182 16.93 -9.03 6.27
C VAL A 182 16.67 -10.47 5.84
N VAL A 183 15.48 -10.72 5.28
CA VAL A 183 15.26 -11.94 4.51
C VAL A 183 16.23 -11.89 3.34
N ALA A 184 17.26 -12.74 3.38
CA ALA A 184 18.28 -12.77 2.36
C ALA A 184 17.59 -13.02 0.99
N PRO A 185 17.81 -12.17 -0.04
CA PRO A 185 17.38 -12.50 -1.40
C PRO A 185 17.87 -13.92 -1.74
N PRO A 186 17.14 -14.70 -2.56
CA PRO A 186 17.51 -16.10 -2.88
C PRO A 186 18.90 -16.26 -3.52
N GLU A 187 19.57 -15.16 -3.83
CA GLU A 187 20.90 -15.07 -4.44
C GLU A 187 22.03 -14.89 -3.41
N THR A 188 21.67 -14.65 -2.14
CA THR A 188 22.60 -14.56 -0.98
C THR A 188 22.58 -15.81 -0.10
N THR A 189 21.98 -16.89 -0.62
CA THR A 189 22.03 -18.19 0.02
C THR A 189 23.41 -18.81 -0.15
N ASP A 190 23.87 -19.53 0.88
CA ASP A 190 24.94 -20.51 0.72
C ASP A 190 24.67 -21.45 -0.48
N ALA A 191 25.67 -22.21 -0.90
CA ALA A 191 25.56 -23.21 -1.97
C ALA A 191 24.37 -24.21 -1.81
N GLY A 192 23.67 -24.21 -0.67
CA GLY A 192 22.45 -24.97 -0.38
C GLY A 192 21.14 -24.18 -0.23
N GLY A 193 21.05 -22.89 -0.59
CA GLY A 193 19.73 -22.21 -0.70
C GLY A 193 19.08 -21.74 0.61
N THR A 194 19.81 -21.70 1.75
CA THR A 194 19.25 -21.35 3.07
C THR A 194 19.68 -19.94 3.49
N SER A 195 18.74 -19.07 3.89
CA SER A 195 19.06 -17.80 4.57
C SER A 195 19.80 -18.11 5.87
N ARG A 196 21.00 -17.55 6.06
CA ARG A 196 21.67 -17.62 7.35
C ARG A 196 20.98 -16.67 8.33
N PRO A 197 20.79 -17.07 9.59
CA PRO A 197 20.23 -16.18 10.60
C PRO A 197 21.19 -14.99 10.84
N GLN A 198 20.63 -13.81 11.10
CA GLN A 198 21.38 -12.57 11.25
C GLN A 198 21.15 -11.93 12.64
N LEU A 199 22.23 -11.46 13.24
CA LEU A 199 22.22 -10.61 14.42
C LEU A 199 22.60 -9.18 14.01
N VAL A 200 21.92 -8.18 14.57
CA VAL A 200 22.17 -6.77 14.19
C VAL A 200 22.58 -5.98 15.42
N ILE A 201 23.75 -5.36 15.36
CA ILE A 201 24.27 -4.48 16.41
C ILE A 201 23.96 -3.05 16.02
N VAL A 202 23.18 -2.34 16.81
CA VAL A 202 23.02 -0.89 16.69
C VAL A 202 23.92 -0.24 17.73
N VAL A 203 25.00 0.39 17.26
CA VAL A 203 26.00 1.04 18.12
C VAL A 203 25.45 2.39 18.55
N GLY A 204 25.23 2.54 19.86
CA GLY A 204 24.69 3.73 20.48
C GLY A 204 25.76 4.70 20.99
N LEU A 205 25.30 5.83 21.53
CA LEU A 205 26.14 6.90 22.08
C LEU A 205 26.88 6.50 23.37
N ASP A 206 26.46 5.41 24.01
CA ASP A 206 27.09 4.85 25.20
C ASP A 206 28.32 3.97 24.88
N PHE A 207 28.52 3.58 23.62
CA PHE A 207 29.57 2.63 23.26
C PHE A 207 30.97 3.20 23.54
N GLY A 208 31.75 2.48 24.35
CA GLY A 208 33.13 2.88 24.69
C GLY A 208 33.25 4.02 25.70
N SER A 209 32.17 4.35 26.42
CA SER A 209 32.15 5.40 27.46
C SER A 209 32.57 4.94 28.87
N GLU A 210 33.21 3.78 29.00
CA GLU A 210 33.70 3.22 30.28
C GLU A 210 35.05 3.79 30.77
#